data_AF-X1GYH9-F1
#
_entry.id   AF-X1GYH9-F1
#
_cell.length_a   1.000
_cell.length_b   1.000
_cell.length_c   1.000
_cell.angle_alpha   90.00
_cell.angle_beta   90.00
_cell.angle_gamma   90.00
#
_symmetry.space_group_name_H-M   'P 1'
#
loop_
_entity.id
_entity.type
_entity.pdbx_description
1 polymer ?
#
loop_
_entity_poly.entity_id
_entity_poly.type
_entity_poly.pdbx_seq_one_letter_code
_entity_poly.pdbx_strand_id
1 'polypeptide(L)'
;MTISKFSKYWTLLIILLVAAITVGGIVAWSRYSGNQPIEISIAKSTSQEQLDRIYIGGAITSPGFYPLKAGDSIEALIQAAGGTTTSADLSGLKLYFSEVGEVSEVGEEEEPQKINLNRAEAWLLEALPGIGETLAQ
;
A
#
# COMPACT_ATOMS: atom_id res chain seq x y z
N MET A 1 5.54 66.42 37.91
CA MET A 1 5.39 66.38 36.44
C MET A 1 6.41 65.39 35.87
N THR A 2 6.10 64.09 35.85
CA THR A 2 7.01 63.01 35.40
C THR A 2 6.25 61.86 34.71
N ILE A 3 5.21 62.19 33.92
CA ILE A 3 4.33 61.18 33.30
C ILE A 3 4.80 60.75 31.89
N SER A 4 5.75 61.44 31.27
CA SER A 4 6.17 61.17 29.88
C SER A 4 7.09 59.97 29.69
N LYS A 5 7.80 59.51 30.72
CA LYS A 5 8.75 58.38 30.59
C LYS A 5 8.05 57.02 30.70
N PHE A 6 7.00 56.92 31.52
CA PHE A 6 6.31 55.65 31.82
C PHE A 6 5.57 55.06 30.60
N SER A 7 4.93 55.90 29.80
CA SER A 7 4.24 55.47 28.57
C SER A 7 5.20 54.91 27.53
N LYS A 8 6.39 55.49 27.39
CA LYS A 8 7.41 55.05 26.44
C LYS A 8 7.93 53.65 26.77
N TYR A 9 8.19 53.36 28.05
CA TYR A 9 8.59 52.01 28.47
C TYR A 9 7.46 50.99 28.31
N TRP A 10 6.21 51.39 28.59
CA TRP A 10 5.06 50.51 28.41
C TRP A 10 4.79 50.17 26.94
N THR A 11 4.96 51.14 26.01
CA THR A 11 4.89 50.86 24.57
C THR A 11 6.02 49.93 24.10
N LEU A 12 7.23 50.08 24.63
CA LEU A 12 8.34 49.18 24.30
C LEU A 12 8.11 47.76 24.82
N LEU A 13 7.51 47.62 26.01
CA LEU A 13 7.12 46.33 26.58
C LEU A 13 6.08 45.61 25.71
N ILE A 14 5.06 46.35 25.24
CA ILE A 14 4.02 45.81 24.36
C ILE A 14 4.61 45.35 23.03
N ILE A 15 5.47 46.16 22.41
CA ILE A 15 6.13 45.81 21.14
C ILE A 15 6.99 44.54 21.31
N LEU A 16 7.74 44.42 22.40
CA LEU A 16 8.55 43.24 22.69
C LEU A 16 7.70 41.99 22.89
N LEU A 17 6.56 42.11 23.59
CA LEU A 17 5.66 40.99 23.83
C LEU A 17 4.99 40.52 22.53
N VAL A 18 4.57 41.45 21.67
CA VAL A 18 4.04 41.12 20.33
C VAL A 18 5.10 40.44 19.48
N ALA A 19 6.34 40.94 19.48
CA ALA A 19 7.45 40.32 18.75
C ALA A 19 7.76 38.91 19.25
N ALA A 20 7.69 38.66 20.56
CA ALA A 20 7.90 37.33 21.11
C ALA A 20 6.80 36.34 20.67
N ILE A 21 5.54 36.78 20.64
CA ILE A 21 4.42 35.94 20.20
C ILE A 21 4.52 35.63 18.71
N THR A 22 4.86 36.62 17.87
CA THR A 22 4.99 36.39 16.42
C THR A 22 6.15 35.45 16.10
N VAL A 23 7.30 35.63 16.74
CA VAL A 23 8.46 34.74 16.58
C VAL A 23 8.14 33.33 17.10
N GLY A 24 7.50 33.22 18.28
CA GLY A 24 7.06 31.95 18.84
C GLY A 24 6.09 31.21 17.93
N GLY A 25 5.11 31.92 17.35
CA GLY A 25 4.15 31.36 16.40
C GLY A 25 4.81 30.85 15.12
N ILE A 26 5.74 31.60 14.54
CA ILE A 26 6.49 31.19 13.34
C ILE A 26 7.34 29.95 13.62
N VAL A 27 8.03 29.91 14.77
CA VAL A 27 8.84 28.75 15.17
C VAL A 27 7.97 27.52 15.41
N ALA A 28 6.85 27.67 16.11
CA ALA A 28 5.90 26.58 16.34
C ALA A 28 5.34 26.04 15.01
N TRP A 29 4.93 26.92 14.10
CA TRP A 29 4.44 26.52 12.77
C TRP A 29 5.53 25.83 11.94
N SER A 30 6.75 26.35 11.95
CA SER A 30 7.88 25.76 11.24
C SER A 30 8.25 24.37 11.75
N ARG A 31 8.09 24.13 13.06
CA ARG A 31 8.38 22.83 13.68
C ARG A 31 7.21 21.84 13.58
N TYR A 32 5.99 22.30 13.30
CA TYR A 32 4.80 21.46 13.21
C TYR A 32 4.61 20.82 11.82
N SER A 33 5.29 21.34 10.79
CA SER A 33 5.21 20.79 9.43
C SER A 33 6.05 19.52 9.28
N GLY A 34 5.53 18.38 9.75
CA GLY A 34 6.24 17.11 9.59
C GLY A 34 5.51 15.85 10.04
N ASN A 35 4.19 15.77 9.96
CA ASN A 35 3.49 14.48 10.05
C ASN A 35 3.35 13.90 8.64
N GLN A 36 4.33 13.08 8.24
CA GLN A 36 4.17 12.23 7.07
C GLN A 36 2.98 11.29 7.33
N PRO A 37 2.03 11.15 6.40
CA PRO A 37 0.96 10.17 6.54
C PRO A 37 1.60 8.79 6.70
N ILE A 38 1.18 8.06 7.73
CA ILE A 38 1.65 6.69 7.94
C ILE A 38 0.97 5.83 6.88
N GLU A 39 1.73 5.44 5.86
CA GLU A 39 1.24 4.53 4.82
C GLU A 39 1.04 3.15 5.43
N ILE A 40 -0.22 2.71 5.49
CA ILE A 40 -0.56 1.34 5.86
C ILE A 40 -0.35 0.49 4.62
N SER A 41 0.91 0.12 4.37
CA SER A 41 1.18 -0.96 3.43
C SER A 41 0.72 -2.23 4.13
N ILE A 42 -0.52 -2.66 3.83
CA ILE A 42 -0.93 -4.02 4.11
C ILE A 42 0.03 -4.86 3.29
N ALA A 43 1.10 -5.34 3.95
CA ALA A 43 1.97 -6.35 3.38
C ALA A 43 1.06 -7.53 3.11
N LYS A 44 0.55 -7.59 1.88
CA LYS A 44 -0.11 -8.75 1.30
C LYS A 44 0.85 -9.88 1.63
N SER A 45 0.47 -10.70 2.60
CA SER A 45 1.32 -11.76 3.08
C SER A 45 1.47 -12.68 1.88
N THR A 46 2.58 -12.56 1.18
CA THR A 46 2.99 -13.43 0.07
C THR A 46 3.38 -14.79 0.66
N SER A 47 2.46 -15.38 1.42
CA SER A 47 2.29 -16.81 1.64
C SER A 47 1.19 -17.30 0.68
N GLN A 48 1.06 -16.66 -0.47
CA GLN A 48 0.80 -17.43 -1.66
C GLN A 48 2.18 -17.82 -2.12
N GLU A 49 2.52 -19.11 -2.04
CA GLU A 49 3.49 -19.66 -2.98
C GLU A 49 3.14 -19.03 -4.32
N GLN A 50 4.08 -18.31 -4.93
CA GLN A 50 3.95 -17.82 -6.28
C GLN A 50 3.82 -19.08 -7.14
N LEU A 51 2.59 -19.59 -7.22
CA LEU A 51 2.24 -20.75 -8.01
C LEU A 51 2.27 -20.20 -9.43
N ASP A 52 3.44 -20.31 -10.04
CA ASP A 52 3.59 -20.11 -11.47
C ASP A 52 2.48 -20.91 -12.14
N ARG A 53 1.77 -20.30 -13.09
CA ARG A 53 0.69 -20.97 -13.81
C ARG A 53 1.14 -21.14 -15.25
N ILE A 54 0.96 -22.35 -15.75
CA ILE A 54 1.20 -22.67 -17.15
C ILE A 54 -0.14 -22.91 -17.82
N TYR A 55 -0.38 -22.25 -18.95
CA TYR A 55 -1.50 -22.58 -19.80
C TYR A 55 -1.11 -23.75 -20.69
N ILE A 56 -1.89 -24.81 -20.60
CA ILE A 56 -1.75 -26.01 -21.42
C ILE A 56 -2.93 -26.01 -22.39
N GLY A 57 -2.65 -26.15 -23.68
CA GLY A 57 -3.67 -26.16 -24.73
C GLY A 57 -3.25 -26.92 -25.98
N GLY A 58 -4.21 -27.05 -26.91
CA GLY A 58 -4.02 -27.78 -28.15
C GLY A 58 -4.46 -29.24 -28.00
N ALA A 59 -3.51 -30.16 -28.15
CA ALA A 59 -3.74 -31.60 -28.30
C ALA A 59 -3.94 -32.34 -26.95
N ILE A 60 -4.74 -31.76 -26.05
CA ILE A 60 -4.98 -32.25 -24.68
C ILE A 60 -6.48 -32.28 -24.35
N THR A 61 -6.87 -33.16 -23.43
CA THR A 61 -8.29 -33.39 -23.09
C THR A 61 -8.95 -32.17 -22.44
N SER A 62 -8.25 -31.50 -21.51
CA SER A 62 -8.79 -30.38 -20.74
C SER A 62 -7.85 -29.16 -20.81
N PRO A 63 -8.02 -28.25 -21.78
CA PRO A 63 -7.21 -27.04 -21.86
C PRO A 63 -7.51 -26.07 -20.73
N GLY A 64 -6.48 -25.40 -20.21
CA GLY A 64 -6.62 -24.46 -19.11
C GLY A 64 -5.30 -24.10 -18.42
N PHE A 65 -5.41 -23.30 -17.36
CA PHE A 65 -4.28 -22.93 -16.50
C PHE A 65 -4.10 -23.96 -15.39
N TYR A 66 -2.89 -24.48 -15.29
CA TYR A 66 -2.49 -25.45 -14.27
C TYR A 66 -1.37 -24.87 -13.40
N PRO A 67 -1.37 -25.16 -12.08
CA PRO A 67 -0.27 -24.77 -11.21
C PRO A 67 1.00 -25.50 -11.63
N LEU A 68 2.10 -24.77 -11.75
CA LEU A 68 3.44 -25.25 -12.06
C LEU A 68 4.28 -25.14 -10.79
N LYS A 69 4.79 -26.27 -10.30
CA LYS A 69 5.75 -26.29 -9.20
C LYS A 69 7.17 -26.49 -9.71
N ALA A 70 8.13 -25.93 -9.00
CA ALA A 70 9.54 -26.15 -9.29
C ALA A 70 9.87 -27.65 -9.18
N GLY A 71 10.20 -28.26 -10.32
CA GLY A 71 10.48 -29.70 -10.42
C GLY A 71 9.38 -30.55 -11.05
N ASP A 72 8.24 -29.96 -11.44
CA ASP A 72 7.20 -30.68 -12.18
C ASP A 72 7.70 -31.09 -13.58
N SER A 73 7.56 -32.38 -13.91
CA SER A 73 7.79 -32.89 -15.26
C SER A 73 6.63 -32.50 -16.18
N ILE A 74 6.94 -32.21 -17.45
CA ILE A 74 5.93 -31.90 -18.49
C ILE A 74 4.87 -33.01 -18.60
N GLU A 75 5.29 -34.27 -18.43
CA GLU A 75 4.39 -35.43 -18.41
C GLU A 75 3.35 -35.34 -17.29
N ALA A 76 3.74 -34.91 -16.08
CA ALA A 76 2.84 -34.76 -14.95
C ALA A 76 1.80 -33.67 -15.21
N LEU A 77 2.20 -32.57 -15.85
CA LEU A 77 1.32 -31.48 -16.25
C LEU A 77 0.31 -31.92 -17.32
N ILE A 78 0.75 -32.71 -18.31
CA ILE A 78 -0.13 -33.26 -19.34
C ILE A 78 -1.13 -34.26 -18.72
N GLN A 79 -0.69 -35.08 -17.78
CA GLN A 79 -1.59 -35.98 -17.04
C GLN A 79 -2.60 -35.21 -16.19
N ALA A 80 -2.18 -34.12 -15.53
CA ALA A 80 -3.08 -33.23 -14.81
C ALA A 80 -4.13 -32.57 -15.73
N ALA A 81 -3.78 -32.36 -17.01
CA ALA A 81 -4.70 -31.90 -18.05
C ALA A 81 -5.59 -33.02 -18.64
N GLY A 82 -5.59 -34.22 -18.06
CA GLY A 82 -6.39 -35.36 -18.50
C GLY A 82 -5.78 -36.14 -19.66
N GLY A 83 -4.47 -36.04 -19.85
CA GLY A 83 -3.73 -36.73 -20.90
C GLY A 83 -3.91 -36.10 -22.29
N THR A 84 -3.23 -36.67 -23.28
CA THR A 84 -3.44 -36.33 -24.69
C THR A 84 -4.67 -37.08 -25.22
N THR A 85 -5.49 -36.43 -26.04
CA THR A 85 -6.62 -37.13 -26.67
C THR A 85 -6.11 -38.17 -27.69
N THR A 86 -6.81 -39.28 -27.91
CA THR A 86 -6.39 -40.34 -28.86
C THR A 86 -6.24 -39.83 -30.31
N SER A 87 -6.81 -38.66 -30.60
CA SER A 87 -6.71 -37.97 -31.90
C SER A 87 -5.79 -36.73 -31.85
N ALA A 88 -4.99 -36.58 -30.79
CA ALA A 88 -4.09 -35.46 -30.56
C ALA A 88 -2.85 -35.60 -31.44
N ASP A 89 -2.74 -34.76 -32.46
CA ASP A 89 -1.47 -34.54 -33.11
C ASP A 89 -0.53 -33.83 -32.13
N LEU A 90 0.49 -34.54 -31.65
CA LEU A 90 1.50 -34.01 -30.72
C LEU A 90 2.22 -32.77 -31.28
N SER A 91 2.18 -32.56 -32.60
CA SER A 91 2.71 -31.35 -33.23
C SER A 91 1.93 -30.07 -32.88
N GLY A 92 0.72 -30.19 -32.32
CA GLY A 92 -0.15 -29.07 -31.93
C GLY A 92 -0.11 -28.70 -30.44
N LEU A 93 0.76 -29.31 -29.62
CA LEU A 93 0.87 -28.97 -28.20
C LEU A 93 1.42 -27.54 -28.04
N LYS A 94 0.70 -26.70 -27.28
CA LYS A 94 1.12 -25.33 -26.98
C LYS A 94 1.18 -25.12 -25.49
N LEU A 95 2.35 -24.74 -25.01
CA LEU A 95 2.62 -24.38 -23.63
C LEU A 95 2.90 -22.89 -23.57
N TYR A 96 2.15 -22.17 -22.76
CA TYR A 96 2.39 -20.75 -22.50
C TYR A 96 2.67 -20.57 -21.01
N PHE A 97 3.87 -20.07 -20.71
CA PHE A 97 4.23 -19.66 -19.37
C PHE A 97 3.63 -18.29 -19.11
N SER A 98 2.76 -18.15 -18.11
CA SER A 98 2.46 -16.82 -17.59
C SER A 98 3.64 -16.45 -16.69
N GLU A 99 4.46 -15.53 -17.17
CA GLU A 99 5.40 -14.82 -16.32
C GLU A 99 4.55 -13.99 -15.35
N VAL A 100 4.20 -14.56 -14.20
CA VAL A 100 3.66 -13.82 -13.06
C VAL A 100 4.85 -13.10 -12.42
N GLY A 101 5.46 -12.22 -13.20
CA GLY A 101 6.82 -11.73 -12.98
C GLY A 101 7.07 -10.37 -13.59
N GLU A 102 6.05 -9.72 -14.16
CA GLU A 102 5.95 -8.28 -14.12
C GLU A 102 4.53 -7.99 -13.65
N VAL A 103 4.42 -7.54 -12.40
CA VAL A 103 3.37 -6.57 -12.09
C VAL A 103 3.58 -5.51 -13.15
N SER A 104 2.72 -5.49 -14.17
CA SER A 104 2.76 -4.41 -15.13
C SER A 104 2.81 -3.15 -14.29
N GLU A 105 3.85 -2.35 -14.46
CA GLU A 105 3.89 -0.95 -14.06
C GLU A 105 2.85 -0.19 -14.90
N VAL A 106 1.60 -0.66 -14.92
CA VAL A 106 0.46 0.22 -14.93
C VAL A 106 0.30 0.61 -13.47
N GLY A 107 1.22 1.47 -13.03
CA GLY A 107 1.01 2.30 -11.86
C GLY A 107 -0.19 3.19 -12.15
N GLU A 108 -1.39 2.64 -12.01
CA GLU A 108 -2.39 3.41 -11.32
C GLU A 108 -1.76 3.65 -9.96
N GLU A 109 -1.34 4.90 -9.72
CA GLU A 109 -1.09 5.39 -8.39
C GLU A 109 -2.37 5.06 -7.60
N GLU A 110 -2.43 3.89 -6.98
CA GLU A 110 -3.51 3.53 -6.07
C GLU A 110 -3.39 4.55 -4.95
N GLU A 111 -4.12 5.65 -5.09
CA GLU A 111 -4.17 6.65 -4.05
C GLU A 111 -4.49 5.91 -2.76
N PRO A 112 -3.67 6.09 -1.70
CA PRO A 112 -3.85 5.36 -0.48
C PRO A 112 -5.31 5.45 -0.05
N GLN A 113 -5.97 4.29 0.12
CA GLN A 113 -7.41 4.25 0.37
C GLN A 113 -7.72 5.10 1.60
N LYS A 114 -8.46 6.20 1.39
CA LYS A 114 -8.76 7.18 2.44
C LYS A 114 -9.87 6.65 3.32
N ILE A 115 -9.58 6.46 4.61
CA ILE A 115 -10.55 6.03 5.62
C ILE A 115 -11.12 7.29 6.30
N ASN A 116 -12.45 7.39 6.40
CA ASN A 116 -13.09 8.51 7.09
C ASN A 116 -13.07 8.28 8.61
N LEU A 117 -12.18 8.97 9.33
CA LEU A 117 -12.00 8.81 10.78
C LEU A 117 -13.29 9.07 11.59
N ASN A 118 -14.17 9.95 11.10
CA ASN A 118 -15.41 10.32 11.80
C ASN A 118 -16.59 9.37 11.52
N ARG A 119 -16.40 8.40 10.63
CA ARG A 119 -17.44 7.43 10.22
C ARG A 119 -16.97 5.97 10.21
N ALA A 120 -15.68 5.73 10.43
CA ALA A 120 -15.11 4.40 10.48
C ALA A 120 -15.64 3.64 11.70
N GLU A 121 -15.75 2.31 11.57
CA GLU A 121 -16.07 1.45 12.70
C GLU A 121 -14.87 1.38 13.67
N ALA A 122 -15.12 1.21 14.97
CA ALA A 122 -14.11 1.29 16.02
C ALA A 122 -12.93 0.31 15.80
N TRP A 123 -13.23 -0.92 15.35
CA TRP A 123 -12.20 -1.92 15.07
C TRP A 123 -11.25 -1.52 13.92
N LEU A 124 -11.75 -0.73 12.96
CA LEU A 124 -10.94 -0.26 11.84
C LEU A 124 -9.98 0.84 12.29
N LEU A 125 -10.38 1.65 13.27
CA LEU A 125 -9.53 2.68 13.86
C LEU A 125 -8.43 2.07 14.74
N GLU A 126 -8.73 1.01 15.48
CA GLU A 126 -7.77 0.31 16.33
C GLU A 126 -6.71 -0.48 15.53
N ALA A 127 -7.05 -0.90 14.31
CA ALA A 127 -6.07 -1.50 13.41
C ALA A 127 -5.10 -0.47 12.80
N LEU A 128 -5.33 0.84 12.99
CA LEU A 128 -4.44 1.87 12.45
C LEU A 128 -3.15 1.97 13.28
N PRO A 129 -1.98 2.03 12.64
CA PRO A 129 -0.70 2.13 13.34
C PRO A 129 -0.66 3.40 14.21
N GLY A 130 -0.45 3.21 15.51
CA GLY A 130 -0.39 4.29 16.51
C GLY A 130 -1.72 4.70 17.14
N ILE A 131 -2.85 4.11 16.72
CA ILE A 131 -4.17 4.26 17.36
C ILE A 131 -4.49 2.91 18.04
N GLY A 132 -4.31 2.84 19.36
CA GLY A 132 -4.73 1.66 20.14
C GLY A 132 -6.18 1.77 20.60
N GLU A 133 -6.69 0.73 21.27
CA GLU A 133 -8.05 0.63 21.85
C GLU A 133 -8.54 1.93 22.51
N THR A 134 -7.66 2.57 23.28
CA THR A 134 -7.99 3.74 24.11
C THR A 134 -8.28 5.01 23.32
N LEU A 135 -7.81 5.10 22.07
CA LEU A 135 -8.02 6.23 21.18
C LEU A 135 -9.13 5.96 20.14
N ALA A 136 -9.58 4.70 20.03
CA ALA A 136 -10.58 4.26 19.06
C ALA A 136 -12.02 4.23 19.62
N GLN A 137 -12.21 4.43 20.93
CA GLN A 137 -13.52 4.49 21.61
C GLN A 137 -14.23 5.84 21.49
#